data_AF-A0A961F8G4-F1
#
_entry.id   AF-A0A961F8G4-F1
#
_cell.length_a   1.000
_cell.length_b   1.000
_cell.length_c   1.000
_cell.angle_alpha   90.00
_cell.angle_beta   90.00
_cell.angle_gamma   90.00
#
_symmetry.space_group_name_H-M   'P 1'
#
loop_
_entity.id
_entity.type
_entity.pdbx_description
1 polymer ?
#
loop_
_entity_poly.entity_id
_entity_poly.type
_entity_poly.pdbx_seq_one_letter_code
_entity_poly.pdbx_strand_id
1 'polypeptide(L)'
;MKLLKIGTATAALLAATLSMAIAGTFTKGTVKKVDEKAGKVTIIHEELVDLEMPAMTMVFRADGEMISRMSEGQEIEFIADRVNGKLTVVEMK
;
A
#
# COMPACT_ATOMS: atom_id res chain seq x y z
N MET A 1 -33.17 45.68 33.60
CA MET A 1 -31.75 45.63 34.04
C MET A 1 -31.21 44.26 33.65
N LYS A 2 -30.58 44.11 32.49
CA LYS A 2 -29.12 44.08 32.25
C LYS A 2 -28.35 43.10 33.17
N LEU A 3 -27.36 42.45 32.55
CA LEU A 3 -26.32 41.51 33.05
C LEU A 3 -26.78 40.03 33.02
N LEU A 4 -26.08 39.07 32.44
CA LEU A 4 -24.70 39.06 31.94
C LEU A 4 -24.47 37.90 30.93
N LYS A 5 -23.65 38.19 29.92
CA LYS A 5 -23.12 37.25 28.92
C LYS A 5 -22.13 36.29 29.59
N ILE A 6 -22.20 35.00 29.25
CA ILE A 6 -21.07 34.07 29.41
C ILE A 6 -20.90 33.35 28.07
N GLY A 7 -19.87 33.76 27.35
CA GLY A 7 -19.35 33.01 26.22
C GLY A 7 -18.33 31.99 26.72
N THR A 8 -18.46 30.75 26.26
CA THR A 8 -17.38 29.76 26.34
C THR A 8 -17.24 29.13 24.96
N ALA A 9 -16.09 29.42 24.36
CA ALA A 9 -15.56 28.80 23.17
C ALA A 9 -15.11 27.36 23.45
N THR A 10 -14.63 26.68 22.39
CA THR A 10 -13.86 25.41 22.34
C THR A 10 -14.64 24.13 22.64
N ALA A 11 -14.56 23.05 21.86
CA ALA A 11 -13.46 22.58 21.01
C ALA A 11 -13.97 21.85 19.75
N ALA A 12 -13.40 22.19 18.59
CA ALA A 12 -13.46 21.35 17.41
C ALA A 12 -12.46 20.20 17.59
N LEU A 13 -12.94 18.96 17.67
CA LEU A 13 -12.10 17.76 17.62
C LEU A 13 -11.52 17.65 16.20
N LEU A 14 -10.27 18.07 16.02
CA LEU A 14 -9.44 17.65 14.90
C LEU A 14 -9.11 16.15 15.12
N ALA A 15 -9.86 15.26 14.48
CA ALA A 15 -9.42 13.88 14.31
C ALA A 15 -8.30 13.87 13.27
N ALA A 16 -7.07 14.09 13.72
CA ALA A 16 -5.88 13.81 12.93
C ALA A 16 -5.80 12.28 12.78
N THR A 17 -6.24 11.76 11.63
CA THR A 17 -5.93 10.40 11.22
C THR A 17 -4.42 10.31 11.04
N LEU A 18 -3.72 9.70 12.01
CA LEU A 18 -2.36 9.26 11.81
C LEU A 18 -2.37 8.26 10.66
N SER A 19 -1.87 8.67 9.49
CA SER A 19 -1.41 7.74 8.48
C SER A 19 -0.22 7.00 9.07
N MET A 20 -0.47 5.81 9.61
CA MET A 20 0.58 4.90 10.03
C MET A 20 1.34 4.52 8.76
N ALA A 21 2.54 5.10 8.57
CA ALA A 21 3.42 4.69 7.49
C ALA A 21 3.69 3.19 7.65
N ILE A 22 3.31 2.40 6.65
CA ILE A 22 3.58 0.96 6.61
C ILE A 22 5.07 0.83 6.39
N ALA A 23 5.83 0.57 7.46
CA ALA A 23 7.26 0.32 7.39
C ALA A 23 7.50 -1.10 6.89
N GLY A 24 7.36 -1.31 5.57
CA GLY A 24 7.74 -2.57 4.93
C GLY A 24 9.12 -2.49 4.30
N THR A 25 9.75 -3.65 4.12
CA THR A 25 11.04 -3.77 3.43
C THR A 25 10.80 -3.78 1.93
N PHE A 26 11.49 -2.90 1.19
CA PHE A 26 11.47 -2.95 -0.26
C PHE A 26 12.20 -4.20 -0.75
N THR A 27 11.47 -5.05 -1.46
CA THR A 27 12.00 -6.23 -2.12
C THR A 27 12.05 -5.99 -3.63
N LYS A 28 13.12 -6.49 -4.26
CA LYS A 28 13.26 -6.44 -5.72
C LYS A 28 12.42 -7.51 -6.38
N GLY A 29 11.92 -7.20 -7.57
CA GLY A 29 11.30 -8.19 -8.42
C GLY A 29 11.16 -7.74 -9.85
N THR A 30 10.82 -8.68 -10.72
CA THR A 30 10.55 -8.43 -12.13
C THR A 30 9.08 -8.70 -12.43
N VAL A 31 8.40 -7.70 -13.00
CA VAL A 31 7.03 -7.83 -13.46
C VAL A 31 7.01 -8.79 -14.65
N LYS A 32 6.37 -9.95 -14.47
CA LYS A 32 6.24 -10.97 -15.52
C LYS A 32 5.00 -10.77 -16.37
N LYS A 33 3.90 -10.33 -15.75
CA LYS A 33 2.60 -10.16 -16.42
C LYS A 33 1.74 -9.15 -15.68
N VAL A 34 1.03 -8.30 -16.42
CA VAL A 34 0.07 -7.34 -15.86
C VAL A 34 -1.35 -7.71 -16.32
N ASP A 35 -2.29 -7.80 -15.38
CA ASP A 35 -3.72 -7.97 -15.65
C ASP A 35 -4.50 -6.83 -14.96
N GLU A 36 -4.57 -5.69 -15.66
CA GLU A 36 -5.24 -4.47 -15.20
C GLU A 36 -6.73 -4.71 -14.92
N LYS A 37 -7.38 -5.55 -15.74
CA LYS A 37 -8.81 -5.85 -15.62
C LYS A 37 -9.11 -6.64 -14.36
N ALA A 38 -8.21 -7.55 -13.97
CA ALA A 38 -8.37 -8.35 -12.76
C ALA A 38 -7.76 -7.70 -11.50
N GLY A 39 -7.05 -6.57 -11.64
CA GLY A 39 -6.31 -5.93 -10.55
C GLY A 39 -5.18 -6.82 -10.02
N LYS A 40 -4.47 -7.51 -10.92
CA LYS A 40 -3.44 -8.49 -10.59
C LYS A 40 -2.16 -8.26 -11.37
N VAL A 41 -1.03 -8.54 -10.74
CA VAL A 41 0.30 -8.52 -11.35
C VAL A 41 1.04 -9.79 -10.96
N THR A 42 1.68 -10.44 -11.92
CA THR A 42 2.57 -11.56 -11.65
C THR A 42 3.99 -11.02 -11.54
N ILE A 43 4.64 -11.24 -10.40
CA ILE A 43 5.98 -10.74 -10.10
C ILE A 43 6.88 -11.94 -9.79
N ILE A 44 8.06 -11.96 -10.40
CA ILE A 44 9.18 -12.80 -9.99
C ILE A 44 9.89 -12.02 -8.90
N HIS A 45 9.61 -12.33 -7.65
CA HIS A 45 10.14 -11.57 -6.51
C HIS A 45 11.37 -12.27 -5.93
N GLU A 46 12.28 -11.48 -5.37
CA GLU A 46 13.33 -11.97 -4.48
C GLU A 46 12.74 -12.36 -3.11
N GLU A 47 13.58 -12.63 -2.12
CA GLU A 47 13.11 -12.97 -0.77
C GLU A 47 12.25 -11.84 -0.18
N LEU A 48 11.02 -12.20 0.21
CA LEU A 48 10.09 -11.33 0.93
C LEU A 48 10.23 -11.64 2.42
N VAL A 49 11.16 -10.94 3.08
CA VAL A 49 11.50 -11.17 4.50
C VAL A 49 10.27 -10.98 5.40
N ASP A 50 9.49 -9.93 5.16
CA ASP A 50 8.30 -9.59 5.97
C ASP A 50 7.17 -10.62 5.85
N LEU A 51 7.18 -11.41 4.77
CA LEU A 51 6.19 -12.45 4.50
C LEU A 51 6.76 -13.87 4.66
N GLU A 52 8.04 -13.99 5.06
CA GLU A 52 8.79 -15.24 5.19
C GLU A 52 8.72 -16.10 3.91
N MET A 53 8.79 -15.46 2.73
CA MET A 53 8.68 -16.16 1.43
C MET A 53 10.01 -16.11 0.67
N PRO A 54 10.51 -17.26 0.17
CA PRO A 54 11.71 -17.30 -0.66
C PRO A 54 11.45 -16.68 -2.02
N ALA A 55 12.51 -16.46 -2.80
CA ALA A 55 12.40 -15.96 -4.17
C ALA A 55 11.56 -16.91 -5.05
N MET A 56 10.44 -16.43 -5.59
CA MET A 56 9.54 -17.22 -6.42
C MET A 56 8.67 -16.34 -7.34
N THR A 57 7.92 -16.98 -8.24
CA THR A 57 6.95 -16.29 -9.11
C THR A 57 5.55 -16.41 -8.52
N MET A 58 4.92 -15.29 -8.21
CA MET A 58 3.58 -15.26 -7.64
C MET A 58 2.72 -14.12 -8.17
N VAL A 59 1.42 -14.23 -7.92
CA VAL A 59 0.42 -13.23 -8.29
C VAL A 59 0.10 -12.37 -7.08
N PHE A 60 0.33 -11.07 -7.22
CA PHE A 60 -0.03 -10.05 -6.25
C PHE A 60 -1.22 -9.24 -6.78
N ARG A 61 -2.01 -8.68 -5.87
CA ARG A 61 -2.93 -7.60 -6.19
C ARG A 61 -2.20 -6.26 -6.10
N ALA A 62 -2.72 -5.26 -6.78
CA ALA A 62 -2.27 -3.87 -6.62
C ALA A 62 -3.42 -2.94 -7.02
N ASP A 63 -3.38 -1.71 -6.54
CA ASP A 63 -4.35 -0.69 -6.94
C ASP A 63 -4.13 -0.29 -8.40
N GLY A 64 -5.20 0.15 -9.06
CA GLY A 64 -5.17 0.46 -10.50
C GLY A 64 -4.10 1.49 -10.87
N GLU A 65 -3.89 2.51 -10.05
CA GLU A 65 -2.83 3.50 -10.27
C GLU A 65 -1.44 2.87 -10.21
N MET A 66 -1.21 1.94 -9.29
CA MET A 66 0.07 1.25 -9.16
C MET A 66 0.31 0.31 -10.33
N ILE A 67 -0.72 -0.44 -10.74
CA ILE A 67 -0.65 -1.31 -11.91
C ILE A 67 -0.34 -0.50 -13.18
N SER A 68 -0.91 0.69 -13.34
CA SER A 68 -0.66 1.55 -14.51
C SER A 68 0.80 2.00 -14.64
N ARG A 69 1.59 1.90 -13.57
CA ARG A 69 3.02 2.23 -13.52
C ARG A 69 3.91 0.99 -13.72
N MET A 70 3.30 -0.18 -13.91
CA MET A 70 3.99 -1.46 -14.13
C MET A 70 3.92 -1.87 -15.60
N SER A 71 5.00 -2.43 -16.12
CA SER A 71 5.10 -2.97 -17.47
C SER A 71 5.72 -4.36 -17.45
N GLU A 72 5.34 -5.23 -18.37
CA GLU A 72 5.94 -6.56 -18.48
C GLU A 72 7.45 -6.46 -18.78
N GLY A 73 8.26 -7.21 -18.04
CA GLY A 73 9.72 -7.18 -18.08
C GLY A 73 10.36 -6.08 -17.21
N GLN A 74 9.57 -5.23 -16.56
CA GLN A 74 10.09 -4.15 -15.71
C GLN A 74 10.64 -4.71 -14.39
N GLU A 75 11.83 -4.25 -14.01
CA GLU A 75 12.36 -4.43 -12.66
C GLU A 75 11.80 -3.35 -11.74
N ILE A 76 11.30 -3.76 -10.58
CA ILE A 76 10.68 -2.89 -9.58
C ILE A 76 11.22 -3.20 -8.19
N GLU A 77 11.23 -2.19 -7.32
CA GLU A 77 11.34 -2.35 -5.87
C GLU A 77 9.98 -2.09 -5.26
N PHE A 78 9.45 -3.06 -4.52
CA PHE A 78 8.08 -3.00 -4.01
C PHE A 78 7.99 -3.57 -2.59
N ILE A 79 6.96 -3.12 -1.87
CA ILE A 79 6.54 -3.69 -0.59
C ILE A 79 5.26 -4.46 -0.84
N ALA A 80 5.19 -5.71 -0.36
CA ALA A 80 3.98 -6.51 -0.39
C ALA A 80 3.53 -6.89 1.02
N ASP A 81 2.21 -6.93 1.21
CA ASP A 81 1.58 -7.30 2.46
C ASP A 81 0.30 -8.12 2.21
N ARG A 82 -0.22 -8.78 3.25
CA ARG A 82 -1.48 -9.50 3.26
C ARG A 82 -2.64 -8.58 3.63
N VAL A 83 -3.18 -7.89 2.63
CA VAL A 83 -4.41 -7.10 2.80
C VAL A 83 -5.64 -8.01 2.66
N ASN A 84 -6.46 -8.13 3.70
CA ASN A 84 -7.64 -9.00 3.71
C ASN A 84 -7.33 -10.47 3.33
N GLY A 85 -6.20 -11.00 3.80
CA GLY A 85 -5.75 -12.36 3.50
C GLY A 85 -5.22 -12.56 2.08
N LYS A 86 -4.98 -11.48 1.33
CA LYS A 86 -4.53 -11.50 -0.06
C LYS A 86 -3.20 -10.77 -0.21
N LEU A 87 -2.24 -11.40 -0.87
CA LEU A 87 -0.96 -10.77 -1.21
C LEU A 87 -1.21 -9.57 -2.13
N THR A 88 -0.77 -8.41 -1.67
CA THR A 88 -1.05 -7.11 -2.30
C THR A 88 0.20 -6.24 -2.23
N VAL A 89 0.59 -5.65 -3.36
CA VAL A 89 1.61 -4.62 -3.41
C VAL A 89 1.02 -3.36 -2.81
N VAL A 90 1.63 -2.88 -1.72
CA VAL A 90 1.18 -1.70 -0.97
C VAL A 90 2.02 -0.46 -1.28
N GLU A 91 3.25 -0.66 -1.74
CA GLU A 91 4.15 0.43 -2.11
C GLU A 91 5.11 -0.01 -3.23
N MET A 92 5.49 0.93 -4.09
CA MET A 92 6.44 0.71 -5.19
C MET A 92 7.27 1.98 -5.41
N LYS A 93 8.58 1.83 -5.63
CA LYS A 93 9.48 2.94 -5.98
C LYS A 93 9.41 3.29 -7.47
#